data_AF-A0A4P7WVH1-F1
#
_entry.id   AF-A0A4P7WVH1-F1
#
_cell.length_a   1.000
_cell.length_b   1.000
_cell.length_c   1.000
_cell.angle_alpha   90.00
_cell.angle_beta   90.00
_cell.angle_gamma   90.00
#
_symmetry.space_group_name_H-M   'P 1'
#
loop_
_entity.id
_entity.type
_entity.pdbx_description
1 polymer ?
#
loop_
_entity_poly.entity_id
_entity_poly.type
_entity_poly.pdbx_seq_one_letter_code
_entity_poly.pdbx_strand_id
1 'polypeptide(L)' 'MTTNANVKEFIVEQIKIDTFKIAYIATEALSQLQQKAVLLAVDTYLESNLNLIFEQKVNLEREVSGKLKQFRSIL' A
#
# COMPACT_ATOMS: atom_id res chain seq x y z
N MET A 1 -21.83 -13.03 -2.48
CA MET A 1 -21.24 -11.68 -2.59
C MET A 1 -19.88 -11.85 -3.25
N THR A 2 -19.72 -11.41 -4.49
CA THR A 2 -18.46 -11.54 -5.23
C THR A 2 -17.42 -10.60 -4.62
N THR A 3 -16.54 -11.14 -3.79
CA THR A 3 -15.37 -10.46 -3.23
C THR A 3 -14.31 -10.31 -4.32
N ASN A 4 -14.57 -9.47 -5.33
CA ASN A 4 -13.53 -9.12 -6.29
C ASN A 4 -12.60 -8.11 -5.63
N ALA A 5 -11.36 -8.52 -5.36
CA ALA A 5 -10.34 -7.61 -4.86
C ALA A 5 -10.02 -6.56 -5.93
N ASN A 6 -10.31 -5.28 -5.64
CA ASN A 6 -10.06 -4.16 -6.55
C ASN A 6 -8.55 -3.93 -6.76
N VAL A 7 -7.77 -4.05 -5.70
CA VAL A 7 -6.30 -3.93 -5.72
C VAL A 7 -5.70 -5.20 -6.31
N LYS A 8 -4.90 -5.06 -7.36
CA LYS A 8 -4.23 -6.15 -8.07
C LYS A 8 -2.84 -6.41 -7.51
N GLU A 9 -2.06 -5.35 -7.30
CA GLU A 9 -0.69 -5.40 -6.79
C GLU A 9 -0.42 -4.19 -5.90
N PHE A 10 0.50 -4.32 -4.95
CA PHE A 10 0.97 -3.21 -4.14
C PHE A 10 2.42 -3.41 -3.67
N ILE A 11 3.06 -2.30 -3.33
CA ILE A 11 4.31 -2.24 -2.56
C ILE A 11 4.14 -1.30 -1.38
N VAL A 12 4.91 -1.57 -0.33
CA VAL A 12 5.03 -0.74 0.87
C VAL A 12 6.44 -0.18 0.91
N GLU A 13 6.54 1.16 0.88
CA GLU A 13 7.79 1.89 0.89
C GLU A 13 7.87 2.71 2.17
N GLN A 14 8.80 2.38 3.06
CA GLN A 14 9.09 3.21 4.21
C GLN A 14 9.88 4.44 3.76
N ILE A 15 9.30 5.62 3.96
CA ILE A 15 9.92 6.91 3.58
C ILE A 15 10.39 7.72 4.80
N LYS A 16 9.82 7.44 5.97
CA LYS A 16 10.27 7.92 7.29
C LYS A 16 10.07 6.80 8.31
N ILE A 17 10.62 6.97 9.51
CA ILE A 17 10.48 6.00 10.60
C ILE A 17 9.01 5.62 10.82
N ASP A 18 8.13 6.60 10.83
CA ASP A 18 6.69 6.47 11.11
C ASP A 18 5.81 6.55 9.85
N THR A 19 6.39 6.67 8.65
CA THR A 19 5.63 6.98 7.43
C THR A 19 5.90 5.96 6.34
N PHE A 20 4.83 5.31 5.90
CA PHE A 20 4.84 4.30 4.86
C PHE A 20 3.98 4.74 3.68
N LYS A 21 4.49 4.58 2.47
CA LYS A 21 3.76 4.79 1.24
C LYS A 21 3.31 3.45 0.68
N ILE A 22 2.01 3.32 0.47
CA ILE A 22 1.36 2.18 -0.16
C ILE A 22 1.15 2.56 -1.64
N ALA A 23 2.06 2.13 -2.51
CA ALA A 23 1.89 2.29 -3.94
C ALA A 23 1.16 1.06 -4.50
N TYR A 24 0.06 1.26 -5.20
CA TYR A 24 -0.84 0.17 -5.60
C TYR A 24 -1.37 0.29 -7.03
N ILE A 25 -1.64 -0.85 -7.65
CA ILE A 25 -2.37 -0.95 -8.92
C ILE A 25 -3.77 -1.45 -8.60
N ALA A 26 -4.79 -0.75 -9.09
CA ALA A 26 -6.18 -1.14 -8.91
C ALA A 26 -6.99 -0.77 -10.16
N THR A 27 -8.13 -1.43 -10.33
CA THR A 27 -9.10 -1.07 -11.39
C THR A 27 -9.72 0.29 -11.09
N GLU A 28 -10.02 0.56 -9.82
CA GLU A 28 -10.54 1.84 -9.32
C GLU A 28 -9.66 2.36 -8.17
N ALA A 29 -9.58 3.68 -8.02
CA ALA A 29 -8.86 4.26 -6.88
C ALA A 29 -9.49 3.82 -5.56
N LEU A 30 -8.67 3.62 -4.51
CA LEU A 30 -9.19 3.34 -3.18
C LEU A 30 -10.01 4.53 -2.69
N SER A 31 -11.25 4.27 -2.29
CA SER A 31 -12.10 5.29 -1.69
C SER A 31 -11.55 5.74 -0.34
N GLN A 32 -11.95 6.93 0.10
CA GLN A 32 -11.57 7.43 1.42
C GLN A 32 -11.97 6.47 2.56
N LEU A 33 -13.10 5.76 2.41
CA LEU A 33 -13.55 4.79 3.40
C LEU A 33 -12.61 3.57 3.45
N GLN A 34 -12.16 3.08 2.30
CA GLN A 34 -11.20 1.99 2.23
C GLN A 34 -9.84 2.39 2.80
N GLN A 35 -9.35 3.59 2.48
CA GLN A 35 -8.11 4.12 3.05
C GLN A 35 -8.19 4.25 4.58
N LYS A 36 -9.33 4.74 5.10
CA LYS A 36 -9.57 4.80 6.56
C LYS A 36 -9.62 3.43 7.20
N ALA A 37 -10.23 2.44 6.55
CA ALA A 37 -10.27 1.07 7.06
C ALA A 37 -8.85 0.46 7.15
N VAL A 38 -7.99 0.73 6.17
CA VAL A 38 -6.58 0.32 6.21
C VAL A 38 -5.81 1.03 7.33
N LEU A 39 -5.98 2.35 7.48
CA LEU A 39 -5.38 3.12 8.58
C LEU A 39 -5.78 2.56 9.95
N LEU A 40 -7.07 2.27 10.14
CA LEU A 40 -7.58 1.69 11.39
C LEU A 40 -6.99 0.30 11.66
N ALA A 41 -6.87 -0.53 10.63
CA ALA A 41 -6.26 -1.86 10.76
C ALA A 41 -4.78 -1.76 11.15
N VAL A 42 -4.03 -0.82 10.56
CA VAL A 42 -2.64 -0.55 10.95
C VAL A 42 -2.54 -0.12 12.40
N ASP A 43 -3.37 0.83 12.83
CA ASP A 43 -3.42 1.28 14.23
C ASP A 43 -3.79 0.13 15.20
N THR A 44 -4.68 -0.78 14.78
CA THR A 44 -5.15 -1.90 15.61
C THR A 44 -4.11 -3.02 15.73
N TYR A 45 -3.41 -3.35 14.65
CA TYR A 45 -2.58 -4.57 14.56
C TYR A 45 -1.08 -4.33 14.57
N LEU A 46 -0.62 -3.08 14.37
CA LEU A 46 0.77 -2.70 14.37
C LEU A 46 1.04 -1.70 15.51
N GLU A 47 1.48 -0.50 15.17
CA GLU A 47 1.80 0.56 16.11
C GLU A 47 0.90 1.77 15.84
N SER A 48 0.56 2.47 16.92
CA SER A 48 -0.16 3.74 16.81
C SER A 48 0.75 4.82 16.25
N ASN A 49 0.14 5.83 15.60
CA ASN A 49 0.82 6.96 14.96
C ASN A 49 1.62 6.63 13.69
N LEU A 50 1.41 5.45 13.09
CA LEU A 50 1.92 5.20 11.74
C LEU A 50 1.11 5.98 10.70
N ASN A 51 1.82 6.67 9.80
CA ASN A 51 1.26 7.46 8.73
C ASN A 51 1.29 6.68 7.42
N LEU A 52 0.14 6.56 6.74
CA LEU A 52 0.07 5.93 5.42
C LEU A 52 -0.22 6.96 4.33
N ILE A 53 0.55 6.88 3.24
CA ILE A 53 0.28 7.61 2.00
C ILE A 53 -0.16 6.60 0.94
N PHE A 54 -1.29 6.84 0.30
CA PHE A 54 -1.80 5.97 -0.76
C PHE A 54 -1.51 6.59 -2.13
N GLU A 55 -0.85 5.83 -3.01
CA GLU A 55 -0.52 6.27 -4.37
C GLU A 55 -0.96 5.22 -5.38
N GLN A 56 -1.96 5.53 -6.21
CA GLN A 56 -2.32 4.67 -7.33
C GLN A 56 -1.28 4.80 -8.45
N LYS A 57 -0.80 3.66 -8.94
CA LYS A 57 0.12 3.56 -10.07
C LYS A 57 -0.51 2.76 -11.21
N VAL A 58 -0.05 3.03 -12.42
CA VAL A 58 -0.38 2.24 -13.61
C VAL A 58 0.45 0.94 -13.64
N ASN A 59 1.69 1.00 -13.16
CA ASN A 59 2.61 -0.13 -13.04
C ASN A 59 3.51 0.01 -11.79
N LEU A 60 4.11 -1.09 -11.36
CA LEU A 60 5.08 -1.13 -10.27
C LEU A 60 6.42 -1.65 -10.79
N GLU A 61 7.51 -1.05 -10.35
CA GLU A 61 8.86 -1.44 -10.76
C GLU A 61 9.24 -2.83 -10.23
N ARG A 62 9.80 -3.65 -11.12
CA ARG A 62 10.25 -5.01 -10.83
C ARG A 62 11.78 -5.06 -10.83
N GLU A 63 12.32 -6.04 -10.12
CA GLU A 63 13.74 -6.36 -10.24
C GLU A 63 14.04 -6.94 -11.63
N VAL A 64 15.31 -6.99 -12.03
CA VAL A 64 15.76 -7.57 -13.31
C VAL A 64 15.26 -9.01 -13.50
N SER A 65 15.05 -9.73 -12.40
CA SER A 65 14.48 -11.09 -12.37
C SER A 65 12.96 -11.15 -12.66
N GLY A 66 12.29 -10.00 -12.84
CA GLY A 66 10.84 -9.88 -12.98
C GLY A 66 10.07 -9.96 -11.65
N LYS A 67 10.76 -10.20 -10.52
CA LYS A 67 10.13 -10.27 -9.19
C LYS A 67 9.71 -8.88 -8.70
N LEU A 68 8.54 -8.83 -8.05
CA LEU A 68 8.05 -7.62 -7.37
C LEU A 68 8.50 -7.64 -5.91
N LYS A 69 9.40 -6.73 -5.54
CA LYS A 69 9.83 -6.54 -4.15
C LYS A 69 8.76 -5.73 -3.40
N GLN A 70 7.96 -6.42 -2.60
CA GLN A 70 6.79 -5.86 -1.91
C GLN A 70 7.13 -4.87 -0.79
N PHE A 71 8.29 -5.01 -0.16
CA PHE A 71 8.73 -4.12 0.93
C PHE A 71 10.06 -3.48 0.60
N ARG A 72 10.11 -2.15 0.72
CA ARG A 72 11.31 -1.35 0.51
C ARG A 72 11.46 -0.35 1.64
N SER A 73 12.68 -0.15 2.10
CA SER A 73 13.04 0.99 2.94
C SER A 73 13.90 1.92 2.10
N ILE A 74 13.51 3.19 2.05
CA ILE A 74 14.21 4.28 1.32
C ILE A 74 14.85 5.25 2.33
N LEU A 75 14.87 4.85 3.61
CA LEU A 75 15.63 5.49 4.68
C LEU A 75 17.13 5.27 4.51
#